data_AF-A0A534S649-F1
#
_entry.id   AF-A0A534S649-F1
#
_cell.length_a   1.000
_cell.length_b   1.000
_cell.length_c   1.000
_cell.angle_alpha   90.00
_cell.angle_beta   90.00
_cell.angle_gamma   90.00
#
_symmetry.space_group_name_H-M   'P 1'
#
loop_
_entity.id
_entity.type
_entity.pdbx_description
1 polymer ?
#
loop_
_entity_poly.entity_id
_entity_poly.type
_entity_poly.pdbx_seq_one_letter_code
_entity_poly.pdbx_strand_id
1 'polypeptide(L)'
;MPRTFSIEVAKDYFNFASAHFLIFANGRREPLHGHNYQVSVVMDGELDSAGVVLDFIAFKPLVKRICDALDHRTLIQTASPAIEVRRRAREVELRYKKQKIILPRQDVILLPLVNTSTELLAEHVADQIRRSVRRTFPQSKIRYLEVGVEEARSQRGIYRGEF
;
A
#
# COMPACT_ATOMS: atom_id res chain seq x y z
N MET A 1 20.08 16.26 24.88
CA MET A 1 19.53 15.16 24.04
C MET A 1 19.39 15.66 22.61
N PRO A 2 19.69 14.87 21.57
CA PRO A 2 19.41 15.27 20.19
C PRO A 2 17.90 15.41 20.00
N ARG A 3 17.47 16.44 19.25
CA ARG A 3 16.07 16.71 18.93
C ARG A 3 15.65 15.88 17.72
N THR A 4 14.43 15.33 17.75
CA THR A 4 13.81 14.62 16.63
C THR A 4 12.51 15.32 16.23
N PHE A 5 12.19 15.27 14.93
CA PHE A 5 10.99 15.88 14.36
C PHE A 5 10.32 14.89 13.43
N SER A 6 8.99 14.91 13.45
CA SER A 6 8.13 14.00 12.71
C SER A 6 6.89 14.72 12.22
N ILE A 7 6.33 14.24 11.11
CA ILE A 7 4.99 14.60 10.67
C ILE A 7 4.14 13.34 10.53
N GLU A 8 2.85 13.46 10.85
CA GLU A 8 1.86 12.42 10.63
C GLU A 8 0.72 12.98 9.78
N VAL A 9 0.30 12.21 8.78
CA VAL A 9 -0.90 12.49 7.99
C VAL A 9 -1.80 11.26 7.95
N ALA A 10 -3.00 11.41 8.49
CA ALA A 10 -4.11 10.47 8.38
C ALA A 10 -5.34 11.31 8.03
N LYS A 11 -5.77 11.27 6.77
CA LYS A 11 -6.91 12.04 6.27
C LYS A 11 -7.93 11.09 5.67
N ASP A 12 -9.21 11.37 5.87
CA ASP A 12 -10.30 10.51 5.41
C ASP A 12 -10.22 10.20 3.91
N TYR A 13 -9.69 11.11 3.10
CA TYR A 13 -9.52 10.90 1.65
C TYR A 13 -8.28 10.08 1.27
N PHE A 14 -7.43 9.67 2.21
CA PHE A 14 -6.37 8.69 2.00
C PHE A 14 -6.92 7.26 2.11
N ASN A 15 -7.92 6.96 1.29
CA ASN A 15 -8.60 5.68 1.29
C ASN A 15 -8.60 5.07 -0.12
N PHE A 16 -8.82 3.77 -0.18
CA PHE A 16 -9.10 3.06 -1.42
C PHE A 16 -10.01 1.85 -1.15
N ALA A 17 -10.97 1.59 -2.02
CA ALA A 17 -11.90 0.48 -1.93
C ALA A 17 -11.48 -0.63 -2.91
N SER A 18 -11.03 -1.77 -2.38
CA SER A 18 -10.48 -2.85 -3.22
C SER A 18 -10.90 -4.22 -2.73
N ALA A 19 -11.02 -5.14 -3.68
CA ALA A 19 -11.26 -6.55 -3.40
C ALA A 19 -9.95 -7.32 -3.30
N HIS A 20 -9.89 -8.34 -2.46
CA HIS A 20 -8.72 -9.21 -2.29
C HIS A 20 -9.11 -10.57 -1.70
N PHE A 21 -8.12 -11.45 -1.54
CA PHE A 21 -8.20 -12.62 -0.67
C PHE A 21 -6.81 -13.02 -0.20
N LEU A 22 -6.71 -13.46 1.04
CA LEU A 22 -5.50 -13.99 1.63
C LEU A 22 -5.38 -15.50 1.45
N ILE A 23 -4.14 -15.96 1.46
CA ILE A 23 -3.78 -17.37 1.66
C ILE A 23 -2.93 -17.48 2.93
N PHE A 24 -3.43 -18.24 3.91
CA PHE A 24 -2.77 -18.41 5.19
C PHE A 24 -1.68 -19.49 5.14
N ALA A 25 -0.81 -19.52 6.15
CA ALA A 25 0.31 -20.47 6.24
C ALA A 25 -0.11 -21.95 6.17
N ASN A 26 -1.32 -22.28 6.64
CA ASN A 26 -1.90 -23.63 6.51
C ASN A 26 -2.41 -23.94 5.09
N GLY A 27 -2.15 -23.06 4.13
CA GLY A 27 -2.59 -23.19 2.74
C GLY A 27 -4.09 -23.07 2.58
N ARG A 28 -4.83 -22.50 3.55
CA ARG A 28 -6.24 -22.13 3.40
C ARG A 28 -6.32 -20.77 2.73
N ARG A 29 -7.18 -20.67 1.73
CA ARG A 29 -7.57 -19.40 1.09
C ARG A 29 -8.90 -18.97 1.67
N GLU A 30 -9.05 -17.70 1.98
CA GLU A 30 -10.37 -17.14 2.29
C GLU A 30 -11.18 -16.80 1.02
N PRO A 31 -12.50 -16.62 1.13
CA PRO A 31 -13.32 -16.14 0.02
C PRO A 31 -12.87 -14.75 -0.46
N LEU A 32 -13.08 -14.49 -1.76
CA LEU A 32 -12.91 -13.14 -2.31
C LEU A 32 -13.92 -12.19 -1.64
N HIS A 33 -13.43 -11.08 -1.12
CA HIS A 33 -14.22 -10.02 -0.51
C HIS A 33 -13.47 -8.69 -0.69
N GLY A 34 -13.89 -7.61 -0.02
CA GLY A 34 -13.20 -6.33 -0.12
C GLY A 34 -13.35 -5.45 1.10
N HIS A 35 -12.55 -4.39 1.12
CA HIS A 35 -12.46 -3.42 2.20
C HIS A 35 -12.41 -2.00 1.67
N ASN A 36 -12.82 -1.05 2.52
CA ASN A 36 -12.50 0.36 2.37
C ASN A 36 -11.24 0.62 3.19
N TYR A 37 -10.08 0.48 2.56
CA TYR A 37 -8.81 0.65 3.23
C TYR A 37 -8.55 2.11 3.56
N GLN A 38 -7.96 2.38 4.71
CA GLN A 38 -7.53 3.71 5.13
C GLN A 38 -6.01 3.73 5.33
N VAL A 39 -5.34 4.75 4.79
CA VAL A 39 -3.88 4.91 4.84
C VAL A 39 -3.50 6.04 5.79
N SER A 40 -2.49 5.77 6.62
CA SER A 40 -1.80 6.77 7.45
C SER A 40 -0.30 6.75 7.13
N VAL A 41 0.34 7.90 7.21
CA VAL A 41 1.77 8.03 6.91
C VAL A 41 2.46 8.89 7.96
N VAL A 42 3.56 8.39 8.52
CA VAL A 42 4.45 9.11 9.41
C VAL A 42 5.82 9.22 8.75
N MET A 43 6.42 10.41 8.82
CA MET A 43 7.74 10.70 8.25
C MET A 43 8.61 11.43 9.27
N ASP A 44 9.71 10.80 9.65
CA ASP A 44 10.70 11.38 10.56
C ASP A 44 11.88 11.95 9.79
N GLY A 45 12.33 13.16 10.14
CA GLY A 45 13.43 13.82 9.43
C GLY A 45 14.08 14.97 10.18
N GLU A 46 14.91 15.73 9.46
CA GLU A 46 15.39 17.04 9.91
C GLU A 46 14.44 18.15 9.43
N LEU A 47 14.44 19.27 10.16
CA LEU A 47 13.80 20.48 9.66
C LEU A 47 14.68 21.11 8.58
N ASP A 48 14.04 21.63 7.53
CA ASP A 48 14.69 22.49 6.54
C ASP A 48 14.90 23.92 7.07
N SER A 49 15.38 24.83 6.23
CA SER A 49 15.61 26.24 6.59
C SER A 49 14.32 27.01 6.93
N ALA A 50 13.15 26.50 6.53
CA ALA A 50 11.84 27.04 6.89
C ALA A 50 11.29 26.42 8.18
N GLY A 51 12.00 25.47 8.79
CA GLY A 51 11.61 24.84 10.05
C GLY A 51 10.57 23.73 9.90
N VAL A 52 10.47 23.09 8.73
CA VAL A 52 9.52 21.99 8.47
C VAL A 52 10.22 20.72 8.01
N VAL A 53 9.62 19.54 8.27
CA VAL A 53 10.13 18.25 7.76
C VAL A 53 9.76 18.09 6.27
N LEU A 54 8.48 18.33 5.94
CA LEU A 54 7.94 18.39 4.58
C LEU A 54 6.77 19.37 4.55
N ASP A 55 6.56 20.03 3.41
CA ASP A 55 5.35 20.80 3.14
C ASP A 55 4.15 19.87 2.93
N PHE A 56 3.15 20.00 3.80
CA PHE A 56 1.90 19.25 3.71
C PHE A 56 1.10 19.53 2.42
N ILE A 57 1.18 20.74 1.85
CA ILE A 57 0.43 21.11 0.65
C ILE A 57 0.91 20.27 -0.54
N ALA A 58 2.22 20.11 -0.68
CA ALA A 58 2.81 19.27 -1.72
C ALA A 58 2.77 17.77 -1.38
N PHE A 59 2.89 17.39 -0.09
CA PHE A 59 2.98 15.98 0.31
C PHE A 59 1.64 15.22 0.24
N LYS A 60 0.54 15.80 0.72
CA LYS A 60 -0.77 15.11 0.77
C LYS A 60 -1.26 14.64 -0.61
N PRO A 61 -1.15 15.43 -1.70
CA PRO A 61 -1.50 14.96 -3.05
C PRO A 61 -0.68 13.76 -3.53
N LEU A 62 0.56 13.57 -3.05
CA LEU A 62 1.35 12.39 -3.39
C LEU A 62 0.73 11.12 -2.81
N VAL A 63 0.39 11.16 -1.51
CA VAL A 63 -0.25 10.04 -0.79
C VAL A 63 -1.61 9.72 -1.42
N LYS A 64 -2.42 10.75 -1.71
CA LYS A 64 -3.72 10.57 -2.37
C LYS A 64 -3.62 9.87 -3.71
N ARG A 65 -2.68 10.29 -4.58
CA ARG A 65 -2.48 9.64 -5.89
C ARG A 65 -2.09 8.17 -5.79
N ILE A 66 -1.37 7.79 -4.73
CA ILE A 66 -1.02 6.38 -4.49
C ILE A 66 -2.25 5.58 -4.06
N CYS A 67 -3.11 6.13 -3.20
CA CYS A 67 -4.38 5.51 -2.83
C CYS A 67 -5.28 5.34 -4.07
N ASP A 68 -5.43 6.39 -4.87
CA ASP A 68 -6.24 6.38 -6.09
C ASP A 68 -5.76 5.34 -7.12
N ALA A 69 -4.48 5.00 -7.12
CA ALA A 69 -3.92 3.97 -7.99
C ALA A 69 -4.30 2.54 -7.57
N LEU A 70 -4.74 2.34 -6.32
CA LEU A 70 -5.19 1.05 -5.78
C LEU A 70 -6.72 0.90 -5.80
N ASP A 71 -7.43 2.00 -5.94
CA ASP A 71 -8.88 2.13 -5.76
C ASP A 71 -9.72 1.45 -6.85
N HIS A 72 -10.88 0.91 -6.46
CA HIS A 72 -11.87 0.24 -7.33
C HIS A 72 -11.31 -0.91 -8.19
N ARG A 73 -10.40 -1.71 -7.62
CA ARG A 73 -9.79 -2.87 -8.29
C ARG A 73 -9.71 -4.09 -7.37
N THR A 74 -9.47 -5.26 -7.97
CA THR A 74 -9.09 -6.48 -7.26
C THR A 74 -7.58 -6.59 -7.19
N LEU A 75 -7.02 -6.63 -5.97
CA LEU A 75 -5.59 -6.78 -5.72
C LEU A 75 -5.22 -8.26 -5.74
N ILE A 76 -4.19 -8.62 -6.50
CA ILE A 76 -3.74 -10.02 -6.65
C ILE A 76 -2.24 -10.14 -6.39
N GLN A 77 -1.89 -11.02 -5.45
CA GLN A 77 -0.53 -11.39 -5.00
C GLN A 77 0.22 -12.28 -6.00
N THR A 78 0.94 -11.69 -6.97
CA THR A 78 1.62 -12.47 -8.02
C THR A 78 2.87 -13.22 -7.56
N ALA A 79 3.42 -12.90 -6.38
CA ALA A 79 4.57 -13.62 -5.82
C ALA A 79 4.15 -14.76 -4.87
N SER A 80 2.84 -14.98 -4.69
CA SER A 80 2.35 -16.07 -3.84
C SER A 80 2.63 -17.43 -4.50
N PRO A 81 3.36 -18.36 -3.84
CA PRO A 81 3.64 -19.68 -4.41
C PRO A 81 2.39 -20.57 -4.48
N ALA A 82 1.30 -20.18 -3.81
CA ALA A 82 0.08 -20.96 -3.74
C ALA A 82 -0.88 -20.74 -4.92
N ILE A 83 -0.64 -19.72 -5.76
CA ILE A 83 -1.47 -19.43 -6.93
C ILE A 83 -0.64 -19.33 -8.21
N GLU A 84 -1.22 -19.78 -9.30
CA GLU A 84 -0.72 -19.49 -10.63
C GLU A 84 -1.51 -18.32 -11.22
N VAL A 85 -0.82 -17.28 -11.70
CA VAL A 85 -1.44 -16.10 -12.32
C VAL A 85 -1.11 -16.08 -13.80
N ARG A 86 -2.13 -16.22 -14.65
CA ARG A 86 -1.99 -16.11 -16.12
C ARG A 86 -2.63 -14.81 -16.60
N ARG A 87 -1.81 -13.94 -17.20
CA ARG A 87 -2.27 -12.70 -17.84
C ARG A 87 -2.66 -13.00 -19.28
N ARG A 88 -3.88 -12.64 -19.68
CA ARG A 88 -4.35 -12.68 -21.06
C ARG A 88 -4.72 -11.27 -21.52
N ALA A 89 -5.07 -11.11 -22.80
CA ALA A 89 -5.38 -9.82 -23.39
C ALA A 89 -6.54 -9.09 -22.69
N ARG A 90 -7.60 -9.83 -22.30
CA ARG A 90 -8.84 -9.25 -21.72
C ARG A 90 -9.12 -9.69 -20.29
N GLU A 91 -8.36 -10.64 -19.77
CA GLU A 91 -8.63 -11.24 -18.46
C GLU A 91 -7.35 -11.65 -17.72
N VAL A 92 -7.49 -11.84 -16.42
CA VAL A 92 -6.51 -12.49 -15.55
C VAL A 92 -7.13 -13.77 -15.03
N GLU A 93 -6.47 -14.90 -15.27
CA GLU A 93 -6.85 -16.22 -14.76
C GLU A 93 -5.98 -16.56 -13.54
N LEU A 94 -6.63 -16.90 -12.43
CA LEU A 94 -6.01 -17.34 -11.19
C LEU A 94 -6.35 -18.81 -10.98
N ARG A 95 -5.34 -19.63 -10.66
CA ARG A 95 -5.53 -21.02 -10.26
C ARG A 95 -5.04 -21.23 -8.85
N TYR A 96 -5.90 -21.80 -8.01
CA TYR A 96 -5.59 -22.16 -6.65
C TYR A 96 -6.15 -23.57 -6.39
N LYS A 97 -5.27 -24.56 -6.24
CA LYS A 97 -5.65 -25.98 -6.17
C LYS A 97 -6.55 -26.35 -7.37
N LYS A 98 -7.77 -26.83 -7.11
CA LYS A 98 -8.77 -27.17 -8.15
C LYS A 98 -9.68 -26.00 -8.55
N GLN A 99 -9.53 -24.83 -7.90
CA GLN A 99 -10.37 -23.67 -8.15
C GLN A 99 -9.75 -22.78 -9.22
N LYS A 100 -10.62 -22.15 -10.01
CA LYS A 100 -10.28 -21.18 -11.05
C LYS A 100 -11.09 -19.90 -10.84
N ILE A 101 -10.43 -18.75 -10.92
CA ILE A 101 -11.07 -17.43 -10.92
C ILE A 101 -10.63 -16.71 -12.19
N ILE A 102 -11.56 -16.06 -12.88
CA ILE A 102 -11.28 -15.24 -14.06
C ILE A 102 -11.86 -13.86 -13.78
N LEU A 103 -11.03 -12.83 -13.92
CA LEU A 103 -11.43 -11.44 -13.73
C LEU A 103 -11.07 -10.63 -14.98
N PRO A 104 -11.86 -9.62 -15.38
CA PRO A 104 -11.49 -8.71 -16.46
C PRO A 104 -10.15 -8.05 -16.17
N ARG A 105 -9.29 -7.92 -17.20
CA ARG A 105 -7.92 -7.40 -17.06
C ARG A 105 -7.89 -5.98 -16.47
N GLN A 106 -8.90 -5.18 -16.80
CA GLN A 106 -9.06 -3.79 -16.36
C GLN A 106 -9.41 -3.68 -14.87
N ASP A 107 -9.98 -4.73 -14.27
CA ASP A 107 -10.44 -4.71 -12.87
C ASP A 107 -9.40 -5.27 -11.91
N VAL A 108 -8.19 -5.60 -12.39
CA VAL A 108 -7.15 -6.27 -11.60
C VAL A 108 -5.87 -5.44 -11.52
N ILE A 109 -5.37 -5.27 -10.30
CA ILE A 109 -4.02 -4.81 -10.02
C ILE A 109 -3.18 -6.02 -9.60
N LEU A 110 -2.06 -6.20 -10.28
CA LEU A 110 -1.14 -7.30 -10.03
C LEU A 110 0.02 -6.77 -9.20
N LEU A 111 0.09 -7.20 -7.93
CA LEU A 111 1.09 -6.76 -6.97
C LEU A 111 2.14 -7.85 -6.79
N PRO A 112 3.44 -7.51 -6.81
CA PRO A 112 4.54 -8.45 -6.61
C PRO A 112 4.70 -8.82 -5.12
N LEU A 113 3.59 -9.13 -4.45
CA LEU A 113 3.53 -9.49 -3.05
C LEU A 113 3.24 -10.99 -2.91
N VAL A 114 3.67 -11.58 -1.81
CA VAL A 114 3.34 -12.98 -1.46
C VAL A 114 1.91 -13.10 -0.92
N ASN A 115 1.36 -12.01 -0.40
CA ASN A 115 -0.02 -11.89 0.07
C ASN A 115 -0.49 -10.44 -0.03
N THR A 116 -1.79 -10.20 -0.12
CA THR A 116 -2.40 -8.85 -0.08
C THR A 116 -2.86 -8.49 1.33
N SER A 117 -2.06 -8.84 2.34
CA SER A 117 -2.33 -8.51 3.73
C SER A 117 -2.07 -7.03 3.97
N THR A 118 -2.65 -6.46 5.03
CA THR A 118 -2.48 -5.04 5.35
C THR A 118 -1.02 -4.66 5.61
N GLU A 119 -0.21 -5.56 6.16
CA GLU A 119 1.22 -5.34 6.41
C GLU A 119 2.02 -5.20 5.10
N LEU A 120 1.79 -6.11 4.14
CA LEU A 120 2.49 -6.07 2.86
C LEU A 120 1.96 -4.97 1.94
N LEU A 121 0.67 -4.61 2.06
CA LEU A 121 0.12 -3.43 1.41
C LEU A 121 0.73 -2.15 2.00
N ALA A 122 0.96 -2.08 3.31
CA ALA A 122 1.63 -0.95 3.94
C ALA A 122 3.06 -0.78 3.43
N GLU A 123 3.83 -1.86 3.31
CA GLU A 123 5.17 -1.83 2.70
C GLU A 123 5.10 -1.39 1.23
N HIS A 124 4.16 -1.94 0.45
CA HIS A 124 4.00 -1.56 -0.95
C HIS A 124 3.69 -0.07 -1.11
N VAL A 125 2.79 0.47 -0.29
CA VAL A 125 2.45 1.90 -0.28
C VAL A 125 3.64 2.73 0.17
N ALA A 126 4.38 2.29 1.20
CA ALA A 126 5.59 2.95 1.67
C ALA A 126 6.64 3.09 0.56
N ASP A 127 6.85 2.05 -0.25
CA ASP A 127 7.75 2.10 -1.41
C ASP A 127 7.32 3.14 -2.45
N GLN A 128 6.02 3.26 -2.74
CA GLN A 128 5.52 4.29 -3.67
C GLN A 128 5.67 5.71 -3.11
N ILE A 129 5.43 5.88 -1.80
CA ILE A 129 5.64 7.16 -1.10
C ILE A 129 7.11 7.53 -1.15
N ARG A 130 8.02 6.61 -0.79
CA ARG A 130 9.47 6.80 -0.82
C ARG A 130 9.94 7.29 -2.19
N ARG A 131 9.53 6.64 -3.27
CA ARG A 131 9.84 7.05 -4.65
C ARG A 131 9.29 8.43 -4.98
N SER A 132 8.04 8.71 -4.62
CA SER A 132 7.38 9.99 -4.91
C SER A 132 8.01 11.15 -4.13
N VAL A 133 8.35 10.93 -2.86
CA VAL A 133 9.02 11.92 -2.01
C VAL A 133 10.43 12.18 -2.48
N ARG A 134 11.24 11.16 -2.79
CA ARG A 134 12.60 11.35 -3.34
C ARG A 134 12.61 12.19 -4.61
N ARG A 135 11.60 12.04 -5.47
CA ARG A 135 11.44 12.84 -6.68
C ARG A 135 10.98 14.27 -6.41
N THR A 136 10.08 14.48 -5.45
CA THR A 136 9.41 15.77 -5.22
C THR A 136 10.18 16.66 -4.23
N PHE A 137 10.85 16.05 -3.26
CA PHE A 137 11.61 16.70 -2.20
C PHE A 137 13.05 16.15 -2.13
N PRO A 138 13.86 16.33 -3.19
CA PRO A 138 15.18 15.70 -3.29
C PRO A 138 16.18 16.16 -2.22
N GLN A 139 15.94 17.32 -1.59
CA GLN A 139 16.77 17.87 -0.50
C GLN A 139 16.27 17.49 0.89
N SER A 140 15.13 16.79 0.99
CA SER A 140 14.59 16.36 2.28
C SER A 140 15.53 15.35 2.94
N LYS A 141 15.73 15.51 4.26
CA LYS A 141 16.55 14.61 5.07
C LYS A 141 15.67 13.72 5.93
N ILE A 142 14.86 12.91 5.25
CA ILE A 142 13.99 11.94 5.90
C ILE A 142 14.85 10.75 6.33
N ARG A 143 14.64 10.28 7.56
CA ARG A 143 15.33 9.13 8.16
C ARG A 143 14.44 7.89 8.20
N TYR A 144 13.17 8.06 8.54
CA TYR A 144 12.23 6.95 8.66
C TYR A 144 10.90 7.27 8.01
N LEU A 145 10.26 6.21 7.51
CA LEU A 145 8.90 6.20 7.01
C LEU A 145 8.14 5.07 7.70
N GLU A 146 6.96 5.40 8.19
CA GLU A 146 5.97 4.44 8.66
C GLU A 146 4.68 4.63 7.88
N VAL A 147 4.11 3.53 7.41
CA VAL A 147 2.81 3.50 6.73
C VAL A 147 1.92 2.53 7.48
N GLY A 148 0.70 2.98 7.77
CA GLY A 148 -0.38 2.12 8.23
C GLY A 148 -1.40 1.91 7.12
N VAL A 149 -1.89 0.68 6.97
CA VAL A 149 -3.04 0.33 6.13
C VAL A 149 -4.06 -0.36 7.01
N GLU A 150 -5.21 0.28 7.20
CA GLU A 150 -6.33 -0.20 8.00
C GLU A 150 -7.40 -0.80 7.08
N GLU A 151 -7.83 -2.04 7.32
CA GLU A 151 -8.85 -2.72 6.50
C GLU A 151 -10.25 -2.67 7.12
N ALA A 152 -10.31 -2.47 8.44
CA ALA A 152 -11.51 -2.28 9.22
C ALA A 152 -11.15 -1.44 10.45
N ARG A 153 -12.15 -0.79 11.07
CA ARG A 153 -11.93 0.06 12.24
C ARG A 153 -11.09 -0.66 13.30
N SER A 154 -10.01 -0.02 13.70
CA SER A 154 -9.03 -0.48 14.69
C SER A 154 -8.23 -1.73 14.28
N GLN A 155 -8.22 -2.11 13.00
CA GLN A 155 -7.48 -3.26 12.47
C GLN A 155 -6.58 -2.82 11.31
N ARG A 156 -5.29 -2.63 11.62
CA ARG A 156 -4.30 -2.12 10.67
C ARG A 156 -3.00 -2.92 10.68
N GLY A 157 -2.46 -3.11 9.49
CA GLY A 157 -1.07 -3.52 9.28
C GLY A 157 -0.17 -2.29 9.20
N ILE A 158 1.05 -2.41 9.70
CA ILE A 158 2.03 -1.32 9.73
C ILE A 158 3.34 -1.81 9.13
N TYR A 159 3.90 -0.99 8.24
CA TYR A 159 5.29 -1.09 7.82
C TYR A 159 6.06 0.10 8.38
N ARG A 160 7.23 -0.14 8.98
CA ARG A 160 8.17 0.89 9.39
C ARG A 160 9.57 0.51 8.91
N GLY A 161 10.25 1.45 8.28
CA GLY A 161 11.62 1.24 7.80
C GLY A 161 12.40 2.54 7.64
N GLU A 162 13.71 2.41 7.45
CA GLU A 162 14.57 3.52 7.05
C GLU A 162 14.15 4.04 5.67
N PHE A 163 14.30 5.35 5.46
CA PHE A 163 13.80 6.03 4.27
C PHE A 163 14.70 5.89 3.02
#